data_AF-A0A847VGY4-F1
#
_entry.id   AF-A0A847VGY4-F1
#
_cell.length_a   1.000
_cell.length_b   1.000
_cell.length_c   1.000
_cell.angle_alpha   90.00
_cell.angle_beta   90.00
_cell.angle_gamma   90.00
#
_symmetry.space_group_name_H-M   'P 1'
#
loop_
_entity.id
_entity.type
_entity.pdbx_description
1 polymer ?
#
loop_
_entity_poly.entity_id
_entity_poly.type
_entity_poly.pdbx_seq_one_letter_code
_entity_poly.pdbx_strand_id
1 'polypeptide(L)'
;VLVHDAARCLLRPAWVERLIDACRGDAVGGLLALPLADTLKQAEAGRAARTLARADKWLAQTPQMFRCAELQQALAAAGAAVTDEASAIEAAGRAPLLVAGEAENFKLTWPADFELARRLLETR
;
A
#
# COMPACT_ATOMS: atom_id res chain seq x y z
N VAL A 1 -9.01 11.31 -5.58
CA VAL A 1 -8.71 10.26 -6.58
C VAL A 1 -8.29 9.01 -5.82
N LEU A 2 -8.63 7.82 -6.32
CA LEU A 2 -8.11 6.56 -5.80
C LEU A 2 -7.24 5.93 -6.89
N VAL A 3 -5.99 5.64 -6.58
CA VAL A 3 -5.07 4.94 -7.48
C VAL A 3 -4.94 3.50 -6.99
N HIS A 4 -5.14 2.55 -7.90
CA HIS A 4 -5.17 1.12 -7.58
C HIS A 4 -4.30 0.31 -8.53
N ASP A 5 -3.54 -0.64 -7.99
CA ASP A 5 -2.78 -1.59 -8.79
C ASP A 5 -3.74 -2.53 -9.51
N ALA A 6 -3.66 -2.59 -10.85
CA ALA A 6 -4.39 -3.59 -11.62
C ALA A 6 -4.06 -5.04 -11.19
N ALA A 7 -2.83 -5.26 -10.69
CA ALA A 7 -2.36 -6.56 -10.20
C ALA A 7 -2.92 -6.95 -8.81
N ARG A 8 -3.73 -6.10 -8.15
CA ARG A 8 -4.46 -6.42 -6.92
C ARG A 8 -5.94 -6.67 -7.24
N CYS A 9 -6.20 -7.76 -7.95
CA CYS A 9 -7.52 -8.08 -8.51
C CYS A 9 -8.53 -8.62 -7.48
N LEU A 10 -8.10 -8.83 -6.23
CA LEU A 10 -8.91 -9.40 -5.15
C LEU A 10 -9.55 -8.35 -4.23
N LEU A 11 -9.43 -7.06 -4.57
CA LEU A 11 -10.02 -5.95 -3.84
C LEU A 11 -11.53 -6.15 -3.61
N ARG A 12 -12.01 -5.84 -2.40
CA ARG A 12 -13.44 -5.89 -2.06
C ARG A 12 -14.01 -4.49 -1.85
N PRO A 13 -15.29 -4.22 -2.21
CA PRO A 13 -15.91 -2.92 -2.04
C PRO A 13 -15.80 -2.36 -0.60
N ALA A 14 -16.04 -3.20 0.41
CA ALA A 14 -15.97 -2.81 1.81
C ALA A 14 -14.60 -2.23 2.23
N TRP A 15 -13.50 -2.69 1.62
CA TRP A 15 -12.16 -2.19 1.92
C TRP A 15 -11.95 -0.79 1.32
N VAL A 16 -12.52 -0.56 0.13
CA VAL A 16 -12.52 0.74 -0.54
C VAL A 16 -13.38 1.74 0.23
N GLU A 17 -14.56 1.34 0.67
CA GLU A 17 -15.45 2.17 1.50
C GLU A 17 -14.77 2.58 2.81
N ARG A 18 -14.12 1.64 3.49
CA ARG A 18 -13.34 1.92 4.71
C ARG A 18 -12.23 2.94 4.48
N LEU A 19 -11.49 2.82 3.37
CA LEU A 19 -10.48 3.81 2.99
C LEU A 19 -11.11 5.19 2.73
N ILE A 20 -12.20 5.23 1.97
CA ILE A 20 -12.91 6.48 1.65
C ILE A 20 -13.38 7.17 2.92
N ASP A 21 -14.01 6.44 3.85
CA ASP A 21 -14.56 7.01 5.07
C ASP A 21 -13.47 7.50 6.02
N ALA A 22 -12.36 6.76 6.15
CA ALA A 22 -11.20 7.21 6.91
C ALA A 22 -10.57 8.49 6.33
N CYS A 23 -10.47 8.59 5.01
CA CYS A 23 -9.85 9.74 4.34
C CYS A 23 -10.81 10.92 4.11
N ARG A 24 -12.13 10.75 4.29
CA ARG A 24 -13.14 11.76 3.90
C ARG A 24 -12.91 13.11 4.59
N GLY A 25 -12.69 13.07 5.90
CA GLY A 25 -12.42 14.23 6.75
C GLY A 25 -10.93 14.59 6.88
N ASP A 26 -10.05 13.79 6.30
CA ASP A 26 -8.60 14.02 6.39
C ASP A 26 -8.14 15.04 5.33
N ALA A 27 -7.17 15.86 5.73
CA ALA A 27 -6.63 16.92 4.88
C ALA A 27 -5.69 16.37 3.79
N VAL A 28 -5.03 15.25 4.03
CA VAL A 28 -4.02 14.66 3.13
C VAL A 28 -4.63 13.52 2.33
N GLY A 29 -5.21 12.53 3.01
CA GLY A 29 -5.61 11.25 2.46
C GLY A 29 -4.85 10.09 3.10
N GLY A 30 -4.78 8.95 2.41
CA GLY A 30 -4.25 7.74 3.01
C GLY A 30 -4.24 6.55 2.06
N LEU A 31 -3.79 5.41 2.57
CA LEU A 31 -3.65 4.17 1.83
C LEU A 31 -4.11 2.97 2.66
N LEU A 32 -4.53 1.91 1.98
CA LEU A 32 -4.60 0.60 2.62
C LEU A 32 -3.19 0.12 2.96
N ALA A 33 -3.02 -0.44 4.15
CA ALA A 33 -1.75 -1.00 4.60
C ALA A 33 -1.96 -2.12 5.61
N LEU A 34 -0.95 -3.00 5.76
CA LEU A 34 -0.94 -4.08 6.75
C LEU A 34 0.19 -3.88 7.76
N PRO A 35 -0.03 -4.09 9.06
CA PRO A 35 1.08 -4.18 10.02
C PRO A 35 2.04 -5.31 9.61
N LEU A 36 3.34 -5.09 9.79
CA LEU A 36 4.34 -6.09 9.44
C LEU A 36 4.32 -7.28 10.41
N ALA A 37 3.72 -8.38 9.96
CA ALA A 37 3.50 -9.59 10.76
C ALA A 37 4.75 -10.44 10.97
N ASP A 38 5.69 -10.42 10.05
CA ASP A 38 6.89 -11.25 10.09
C ASP A 38 8.12 -10.51 10.62
N THR A 39 9.11 -11.28 11.07
CA THR A 39 10.39 -10.72 11.50
C THR A 39 11.13 -10.12 10.31
N LEU A 40 11.44 -8.83 10.35
CA LEU A 40 12.16 -8.14 9.29
C LEU A 40 13.67 -8.34 9.43
N LYS A 41 14.33 -8.77 8.35
CA LYS A 41 15.79 -8.90 8.28
C LYS A 41 16.34 -7.89 7.28
N GLN A 42 17.45 -7.25 7.64
CA GLN A 42 18.30 -6.57 6.66
C GLN A 42 19.30 -7.57 6.11
N ALA A 43 19.39 -7.65 4.79
CA ALA A 43 20.30 -8.54 4.10
C ALA A 43 21.58 -7.81 3.65
N GLU A 44 22.70 -8.52 3.65
CA GLU A 44 23.98 -8.11 3.08
C GLU A 44 24.64 -9.33 2.45
N ALA A 45 25.02 -9.24 1.16
CA ALA A 45 25.62 -10.35 0.41
C ALA A 45 24.86 -11.69 0.53
N GLY A 46 23.52 -11.65 0.50
CA GLY A 46 22.65 -12.83 0.59
C GLY A 46 22.54 -13.44 2.00
N ARG A 47 23.08 -12.78 3.03
CA ARG A 47 23.01 -13.22 4.43
C ARG A 47 22.24 -12.22 5.28
N ALA A 48 21.64 -12.71 6.37
CA ALA A 48 20.99 -11.83 7.35
C ALA A 48 22.05 -11.06 8.14
N ALA A 49 22.13 -9.75 7.94
CA ALA A 49 23.05 -8.86 8.65
C ALA A 49 22.50 -8.46 10.02
N ARG A 50 21.21 -8.09 10.10
CA ARG A 50 20.55 -7.77 11.37
C ARG A 50 19.03 -7.95 11.30
N THR A 51 18.42 -8.04 12.49
CA THR A 51 16.97 -8.01 12.65
C THR A 51 16.52 -6.56 12.89
N LEU A 52 15.48 -6.12 12.19
CA LEU A 52 14.88 -4.80 12.38
C LEU A 52 13.64 -4.90 13.26
N ALA A 53 13.41 -3.89 14.10
CA ALA A 53 12.15 -3.76 14.84
C ALA A 53 10.99 -3.61 13.86
N ARG A 54 9.85 -4.26 14.12
CA ARG A 54 8.70 -4.31 13.20
C ARG A 54 7.42 -3.65 13.71
N ALA A 55 7.38 -3.23 14.97
CA ALA A 55 6.16 -2.76 15.63
C ALA A 55 5.55 -1.51 14.95
N ASP A 56 6.38 -0.71 14.30
CA ASP A 56 6.03 0.53 13.60
C ASP A 56 6.03 0.39 12.07
N LYS A 57 6.18 -0.84 11.54
CA LYS A 57 6.34 -1.07 10.10
C LYS A 57 5.07 -1.61 9.50
N TRP A 58 4.74 -1.08 8.33
CA TRP A 58 3.55 -1.44 7.58
C TRP A 58 3.93 -1.76 6.14
N LEU A 59 3.21 -2.71 5.55
CA LEU A 59 3.26 -3.05 4.15
C LEU A 59 2.22 -2.22 3.42
N ALA A 60 2.67 -1.29 2.57
CA ALA A 60 1.78 -0.50 1.74
C ALA A 60 0.98 -1.37 0.76
N GLN A 61 -0.30 -1.07 0.63
CA GLN A 61 -1.20 -1.63 -0.36
C GLN A 61 -1.85 -0.51 -1.16
N THR A 62 -2.60 -0.90 -2.19
CA THR A 62 -3.50 -0.01 -2.94
C THR A 62 -4.94 -0.53 -2.76
N PRO A 63 -5.99 0.32 -2.80
CA PRO A 63 -5.95 1.69 -3.28
C PRO A 63 -5.26 2.69 -2.36
N GLN A 64 -4.70 3.74 -2.95
CA GLN A 64 -4.24 4.95 -2.26
C GLN A 64 -5.13 6.12 -2.66
N MET A 65 -5.62 6.86 -1.67
CA MET A 65 -6.60 7.93 -1.84
C MET A 65 -6.03 9.27 -1.42
N PHE A 66 -5.95 10.19 -2.38
CA PHE A 66 -5.47 11.55 -2.15
C PHE A 66 -6.33 12.59 -2.86
N ARG A 67 -6.15 13.87 -2.50
CA ARG A 67 -6.71 14.99 -3.26
C ARG A 67 -6.03 15.05 -4.63
N CYS A 68 -6.81 15.18 -5.71
CA CYS A 68 -6.29 15.03 -7.07
C CYS A 68 -5.21 16.07 -7.40
N ALA A 69 -5.47 17.33 -7.07
CA ALA A 69 -4.53 18.43 -7.34
C ALA A 69 -3.22 18.26 -6.54
N GLU A 70 -3.33 17.90 -5.26
CA GLU A 70 -2.15 17.68 -4.40
C GLU A 70 -1.31 16.51 -4.88
N LEU A 71 -1.94 15.38 -5.23
CA LEU A 71 -1.21 14.23 -5.76
C LEU A 71 -0.51 14.56 -7.07
N GLN A 72 -1.17 15.26 -7.98
CA GLN A 72 -0.56 15.65 -9.26
C GLN A 72 0.66 16.57 -9.07
N GLN A 73 0.56 17.53 -8.14
CA GLN A 73 1.68 18.41 -7.79
C GLN A 73 2.84 17.63 -7.15
N ALA A 74 2.54 16.74 -6.21
CA ALA A 74 3.52 15.90 -5.53
C ALA A 74 4.27 14.99 -6.52
N LEU A 75 3.54 14.31 -7.41
CA LEU A 75 4.12 13.45 -8.44
C LEU A 75 5.01 14.23 -9.42
N ALA A 76 4.60 15.44 -9.82
CA ALA A 76 5.39 16.29 -10.70
C ALA A 76 6.70 16.77 -10.04
N ALA A 77 6.69 17.00 -8.73
CA ALA A 77 7.85 17.48 -7.98
C ALA A 77 8.84 16.37 -7.60
N ALA A 78 8.35 15.16 -7.29
CA ALA A 78 9.15 14.10 -6.69
C ALA A 78 10.08 13.34 -7.68
N GLY A 79 9.89 13.50 -8.99
CA GLY A 79 10.77 12.94 -10.01
C GLY A 79 10.82 11.41 -10.01
N ALA A 80 11.95 10.83 -10.44
CA ALA A 80 12.06 9.38 -10.72
C ALA A 80 12.20 8.47 -9.47
N ALA A 81 12.29 9.03 -8.26
CA ALA A 81 12.53 8.27 -7.03
C ALA A 81 11.24 7.79 -6.32
N VAL A 82 10.08 8.14 -6.86
CA VAL A 82 8.75 7.76 -6.31
C VAL A 82 8.48 6.28 -6.56
N THR A 83 8.14 5.54 -5.51
CA THR A 83 7.80 4.11 -5.62
C THR A 83 6.28 3.86 -5.66
N ASP A 84 5.50 4.78 -5.09
CA ASP A 84 4.03 4.79 -5.05
C ASP A 84 3.48 6.20 -4.79
N GLU A 85 2.16 6.40 -4.84
CA GLU A 85 1.56 7.72 -4.66
C GLU A 85 1.84 8.31 -3.26
N ALA A 86 1.84 7.47 -2.22
CA ALA A 86 2.14 7.86 -0.85
C ALA A 86 3.55 8.43 -0.71
N SER A 87 4.57 7.80 -1.31
CA SER A 87 5.94 8.31 -1.27
C SER A 87 6.09 9.69 -1.93
N ALA A 88 5.30 9.99 -2.98
CA ALA A 88 5.27 11.35 -3.55
C ALA A 88 4.66 12.36 -2.56
N ILE A 89 3.56 11.99 -1.90
CA ILE A 89 2.90 12.82 -0.89
C ILE A 89 3.82 13.05 0.33
N GLU A 90 4.55 12.03 0.76
CA GLU A 90 5.57 12.11 1.82
C GLU A 90 6.72 13.03 1.43
N ALA A 91 7.22 12.94 0.20
CA ALA A 91 8.25 13.83 -0.32
C ALA A 91 7.79 15.30 -0.36
N ALA A 92 6.48 15.55 -0.46
CA ALA A 92 5.88 16.88 -0.33
C ALA A 92 5.68 17.33 1.13
N GLY A 93 6.23 16.60 2.11
CA GLY A 93 6.19 16.94 3.54
C GLY A 93 4.85 16.65 4.22
N ARG A 94 4.02 15.78 3.63
CA ARG A 94 2.74 15.36 4.19
C ARG A 94 2.84 13.95 4.79
N ALA A 95 1.85 13.57 5.59
CA ALA A 95 1.79 12.26 6.24
C ALA A 95 0.45 11.58 5.93
N PRO A 96 0.40 10.64 4.98
CA PRO A 96 -0.80 9.86 4.68
C PRO A 96 -1.26 9.00 5.87
N LEU A 97 -2.57 8.78 5.99
CA LEU A 97 -3.14 7.81 6.93
C LEU A 97 -2.83 6.37 6.49
N LEU A 98 -2.49 5.52 7.46
CA LEU A 98 -2.43 4.06 7.27
C LEU A 98 -3.77 3.46 7.69
N VAL A 99 -4.58 3.07 6.70
CA VAL A 99 -5.86 2.41 6.92
C VAL A 99 -5.65 0.91 6.85
N ALA A 100 -6.14 0.16 7.84
CA ALA A 100 -5.98 -1.29 7.84
C ALA A 100 -6.54 -1.91 6.56
N GLY A 101 -5.72 -2.71 5.88
CA GLY A 101 -6.08 -3.53 4.72
C GLY A 101 -6.19 -5.02 5.08
N GLU A 102 -6.16 -5.86 4.06
CA GLU A 102 -6.34 -7.30 4.18
C GLU A 102 -5.20 -8.05 3.46
N ALA A 103 -4.76 -9.16 4.04
CA ALA A 103 -3.72 -10.00 3.43
C ALA A 103 -4.15 -10.55 2.05
N GLU A 104 -5.45 -10.76 1.86
CA GLU A 104 -6.04 -11.11 0.56
C GLU A 104 -5.86 -10.04 -0.52
N ASN A 105 -5.62 -8.78 -0.15
CA ASN A 105 -5.33 -7.69 -1.09
C ASN A 105 -3.85 -7.69 -1.53
N PHE A 106 -3.24 -8.87 -1.68
CA PHE A 106 -1.87 -8.98 -2.14
C PHE A 106 -1.75 -8.65 -3.63
N LYS A 107 -0.56 -8.21 -4.04
CA LYS A 107 -0.23 -7.93 -5.43
C LYS A 107 0.23 -9.22 -6.09
N LEU A 108 -0.42 -9.63 -7.18
CA LEU A 108 0.07 -10.73 -8.01
C LEU A 108 1.41 -10.29 -8.64
N THR A 109 2.49 -10.93 -8.20
CA THR A 109 3.87 -10.59 -8.56
C THR A 109 4.59 -11.81 -9.12
N TRP A 110 4.35 -12.99 -8.53
CA TRP A 110 4.99 -14.25 -8.89
C TRP A 110 4.01 -15.22 -9.54
N PRO A 111 4.48 -16.19 -10.33
CA PRO A 111 3.60 -17.19 -10.95
C PRO A 111 2.70 -17.95 -9.96
N ALA A 112 3.20 -18.22 -8.74
CA ALA A 112 2.44 -18.91 -7.70
C ALA A 112 1.23 -18.09 -7.18
N ASP A 113 1.27 -16.76 -7.33
CA ASP A 113 0.23 -15.86 -6.84
C ASP A 113 -1.09 -16.04 -7.61
N PHE A 114 -1.02 -16.47 -8.88
CA PHE A 114 -2.21 -16.71 -9.70
C PHE A 114 -3.06 -17.86 -9.16
N GLU A 115 -2.41 -18.95 -8.73
CA GLU A 115 -3.12 -20.10 -8.17
C GLU A 115 -3.74 -19.76 -6.81
N LEU A 116 -3.05 -18.98 -5.98
CA LEU A 116 -3.61 -18.47 -4.73
C LEU A 116 -4.83 -17.57 -5.00
N ALA A 117 -4.71 -16.64 -5.95
CA ALA A 117 -5.80 -15.74 -6.30
C ALA A 117 -7.03 -16.48 -6.85
N ARG A 118 -6.82 -17.50 -7.70
CA ARG A 118 -7.89 -18.36 -8.20
C ARG A 118 -8.65 -19.03 -7.06
N ARG A 119 -7.96 -19.64 -6.09
CA ARG A 119 -8.60 -20.30 -4.93
C ARG A 119 -9.40 -19.32 -4.08
N LEU A 120 -8.88 -18.11 -3.87
CA LEU A 120 -9.59 -17.07 -3.12
C LEU A 120 -10.84 -16.58 -3.87
N LEU A 121 -10.82 -16.52 -5.20
CA LEU A 121 -12.00 -16.18 -5.99
C LEU A 121 -13.08 -17.27 -5.95
N GLU A 122 -12.69 -18.54 -5.88
CA GLU A 122 -13.61 -19.69 -5.81
C GLU A 122 -14.28 -19.87 -4.45
N THR A 123 -13.64 -19.40 -3.38
CA THR A 123 -14.10 -19.55 -1.99
C THR A 123 -14.84 -18.32 -1.46
N ARG A 124 -15.15 -17.37 -2.35
CA ARG A 124 -15.87 -16.13 -2.06
C ARG A 124 -17.38 -16.28 -2.17
#